data_AF-A0A9C9EQ41-F1
#
_entry.id   AF-A0A9C9EQ41-F1
#
_cell.length_a   1.000
_cell.length_b   1.000
_cell.length_c   1.000
_cell.angle_alpha   90.00
_cell.angle_beta   90.00
_cell.angle_gamma   90.00
#
_symmetry.space_group_name_H-M   'P 1'
#
loop_
_entity.id
_entity.type
_entity.pdbx_description
1 polymer ?
#
loop_
_entity_poly.entity_id
_entity_poly.type
_entity_poly.pdbx_seq_one_letter_code
_entity_poly.pdbx_strand_id
1 'polypeptide(L)' 'MDSNKKSVAYRVIFLLGLVSLFGDITYEGARGVIGPYLSFLGASAVIVGLITGVGEFIGYALRLLFGYLSD' A
#
# COMPACT_ATOMS: atom_id res chain seq x y z
N MET A 1 -31.81 2.72 -16.54
CA MET A 1 -30.84 2.93 -15.45
C MET A 1 -30.85 4.41 -15.10
N ASP A 2 -31.27 4.77 -13.88
CA ASP A 2 -31.43 6.18 -13.47
C ASP A 2 -30.14 7.00 -13.67
N SER A 3 -30.27 8.20 -14.25
CA SER A 3 -29.16 9.15 -14.44
C SER A 3 -28.47 9.49 -13.11
N ASN A 4 -29.22 9.53 -12.02
CA ASN A 4 -28.71 9.78 -10.67
C ASN A 4 -27.77 8.67 -10.19
N LYS A 5 -28.11 7.39 -10.43
CA LYS A 5 -27.24 6.24 -10.07
C LYS A 5 -25.92 6.25 -10.84
N LYS A 6 -25.92 6.68 -12.11
CA LYS A 6 -24.69 6.85 -12.90
C LYS A 6 -23.78 7.92 -12.30
N SER A 7 -24.33 9.06 -11.91
CA SER A 7 -23.56 10.16 -11.28
C SER A 7 -22.91 9.72 -9.96
N VAL A 8 -23.65 9.01 -9.10
CA VAL A 8 -23.12 8.46 -7.84
C VAL A 8 -22.00 7.45 -8.12
N ALA A 9 -22.17 6.54 -9.09
CA ALA A 9 -21.15 5.56 -9.45
C ALA A 9 -19.85 6.23 -9.92
N TYR A 10 -19.93 7.24 -10.80
CA TYR A 10 -18.74 7.98 -11.24
C TYR A 10 -18.05 8.72 -10.09
N ARG A 11 -18.82 9.29 -9.16
CA ARG A 11 -18.25 9.96 -7.97
C ARG A 11 -17.52 8.98 -7.06
N VAL A 12 -18.08 7.79 -6.83
CA VAL A 12 -17.43 6.73 -6.04
C VAL A 12 -16.13 6.26 -6.72
N ILE A 13 -16.16 5.98 -8.02
CA ILE A 13 -14.97 5.56 -8.78
C ILE A 13 -13.88 6.63 -8.70
N PHE A 14 -14.24 7.90 -8.90
CA PHE A 14 -13.28 9.00 -8.82
C PHE A 14 -12.65 9.14 -7.43
N LEU A 15 -13.48 9.08 -6.38
CA LEU A 15 -12.98 9.17 -5.00
C LEU A 15 -12.10 7.98 -4.62
N LEU A 16 -12.50 6.76 -4.97
CA LEU A 16 -11.67 5.56 -4.75
C LEU A 16 -10.37 5.61 -5.56
N GLY A 17 -10.41 6.11 -6.79
CA GLY A 17 -9.23 6.32 -7.62
C GLY A 17 -8.25 7.32 -6.99
N LEU A 18 -8.77 8.40 -6.40
CA LEU A 18 -7.97 9.39 -5.68
C LEU A 18 -7.34 8.82 -4.40
N VAL A 19 -8.08 8.00 -3.64
CA VAL A 19 -7.54 7.25 -2.50
C VAL A 19 -6.43 6.28 -2.95
N SER A 20 -6.65 5.55 -4.05
CA SER A 20 -5.64 4.63 -4.61
C SER A 20 -4.38 5.37 -5.04
N LEU A 21 -4.52 6.52 -5.71
CA LEU A 21 -3.40 7.33 -6.16
C LEU A 21 -2.52 7.80 -4.99
N PHE A 22 -3.13 8.33 -3.94
CA PHE A 22 -2.39 8.74 -2.74
C PHE A 22 -1.76 7.56 -1.99
N GLY A 23 -2.45 6.41 -2.00
CA GLY A 23 -1.91 5.15 -1.54
C GLY A 23 -0.62 4.80 -2.27
N ASP A 24 -0.65 4.74 -3.60
CA ASP A 24 0.49 4.35 -4.42
C ASP A 24 1.69 5.31 -4.24
N ILE A 25 1.44 6.63 -4.21
CA ILE A 25 2.51 7.62 -3.94
C ILE A 25 3.19 7.34 -2.60
N THR A 26 2.40 7.01 -1.56
CA THR A 26 2.92 6.73 -0.23
C THR A 26 3.66 5.39 -0.18
N TYR A 27 3.07 4.32 -0.72
CA TYR A 27 3.65 2.98 -0.68
C TYR A 27 4.94 2.87 -1.49
N GLU A 28 4.91 3.31 -2.75
CA GLU A 28 6.09 3.24 -3.62
C GLU A 28 7.14 4.27 -3.21
N GLY A 29 6.71 5.46 -2.77
CA GLY A 29 7.60 6.47 -2.20
C GLY A 29 8.34 5.97 -0.96
N ALA A 30 7.63 5.35 -0.01
CA ALA A 30 8.24 4.80 1.20
C ALA A 30 9.14 3.59 0.89
N ARG A 31 8.69 2.63 0.07
CA ARG A 31 9.51 1.46 -0.29
C ARG A 31 10.84 1.84 -0.92
N GLY A 32 10.86 2.86 -1.78
CA GLY A 32 12.08 3.33 -2.44
C GLY A 32 13.13 3.90 -1.48
N VAL A 33 12.72 4.44 -0.33
CA VAL A 33 13.64 5.15 0.59
C VAL A 33 13.94 4.39 1.89
N ILE A 34 13.09 3.44 2.31
CA ILE A 34 13.27 2.71 3.59
C ILE A 34 14.64 2.03 3.67
N GLY A 35 15.06 1.32 2.62
CA GLY A 35 16.35 0.60 2.61
C GLY A 35 17.56 1.55 2.77
N PRO A 36 17.72 2.54 1.87
CA PRO A 36 18.76 3.56 2.00
C PRO A 36 18.71 4.34 3.33
N TYR A 37 17.51 4.65 3.83
CA TYR A 37 17.34 5.35 5.10
C TYR A 37 17.80 4.53 6.30
N LEU A 38 17.48 3.23 6.35
CA LEU A 38 17.98 2.33 7.40
C LEU A 38 19.51 2.18 7.33
N SER A 39 20.08 2.07 6.13
CA SER A 39 21.53 2.05 5.93
C SER A 39 22.18 3.35 6.43
N PHE A 40 21.58 4.51 6.14
CA PHE A 40 22.03 5.81 6.64
C PHE A 40 22.02 5.88 8.18
N LEU A 41 21.05 5.24 8.84
CA LEU A 41 21.00 5.12 10.31
C LEU A 41 22.02 4.11 10.88
N GLY A 42 22.85 3.48 10.04
CA GLY A 42 23.88 2.52 10.46
C GLY A 42 23.43 1.07 10.51
N ALA A 43 22.25 0.74 9.95
CA ALA A 43 21.82 -0.66 9.85
C ALA A 43 22.70 -1.42 8.86
N SER A 44 23.15 -2.62 9.25
CA SER A 44 23.87 -3.51 8.35
C SER A 44 22.96 -4.03 7.22
N ALA A 45 23.54 -4.44 6.10
CA ALA A 45 22.78 -5.02 4.98
C ALA A 45 21.91 -6.22 5.40
N VAL A 46 22.39 -7.01 6.38
CA VAL A 46 21.63 -8.12 6.96
C VAL A 46 20.36 -7.62 7.67
N ILE A 47 20.48 -6.57 8.49
CA ILE A 47 19.35 -5.98 9.21
C ILE A 47 18.36 -5.35 8.24
N VAL A 48 18.85 -4.59 7.24
CA VAL A 48 18.00 -3.99 6.21
C VAL A 48 17.22 -5.07 5.45
N GLY A 49 17.90 -6.13 5.01
CA GLY A 49 17.25 -7.25 4.33
C GLY A 49 16.22 -7.96 5.20
N LEU A 50 16.53 -8.18 6.48
CA LEU A 50 15.61 -8.83 7.42
C LEU A 50 14.35 -7.99 7.66
N ILE A 51 14.50 -6.68 7.91
CA ILE A 51 13.36 -5.78 8.16
C ILE A 51 12.48 -5.68 6.91
N THR A 52 13.06 -5.46 5.73
CA THR A 52 12.31 -5.37 4.47
C THR A 52 11.58 -6.69 4.18
N GLY A 53 12.26 -7.83 4.32
CA GLY A 53 11.68 -9.14 4.05
C GLY A 53 10.54 -9.51 5.02
N VAL A 54 10.71 -9.24 6.31
CA VAL A 54 9.63 -9.44 7.30
C VAL A 54 8.46 -8.50 7.03
N GLY A 55 8.73 -7.24 6.68
CA GLY A 55 7.69 -6.28 6.31
C GLY A 55 6.85 -6.72 5.11
N GLU A 56 7.50 -7.21 4.05
CA GLU A 56 6.82 -7.77 2.88
C GLU A 56 6.00 -9.00 3.24
N PHE A 57 6.58 -9.95 3.98
CA PHE A 57 5.88 -11.15 4.43
C PHE A 57 4.61 -10.81 5.21
N ILE A 58 4.70 -9.90 6.19
CA ILE A 58 3.54 -9.45 6.96
C ILE A 58 2.51 -8.77 6.05
N GLY A 59 2.93 -7.89 5.14
CA GLY A 59 2.04 -7.22 4.19
C GLY A 59 1.24 -8.21 3.34
N TYR A 60 1.91 -9.25 2.81
CA TYR A 60 1.25 -10.30 2.04
C TYR A 60 0.35 -11.21 2.89
N ALA A 61 0.80 -11.58 4.09
CA ALA A 61 0.00 -12.40 5.02
C ALA A 61 -1.30 -11.68 5.44
N LEU A 62 -1.21 -10.39 5.76
CA LEU A 62 -2.38 -9.57 6.07
C LEU A 62 -3.34 -9.46 4.88
N ARG A 63 -2.82 -9.45 3.64
CA ARG A 63 -3.67 -9.41 2.44
C ARG A 63 -4.57 -10.65 2.32
N LEU A 64 -4.07 -11.82 2.73
CA LEU A 64 -4.89 -13.04 2.79
C LEU A 64 -5.99 -12.93 3.85
N LEU A 65 -5.63 -12.47 5.05
CA LEU A 65 -6.56 -12.34 6.17
C LEU A 65 -7.67 -11.31 5.89
N PHE A 66 -7.29 -10.10 5.47
CA PHE A 66 -8.26 -9.05 5.18
C PHE A 66 -9.00 -9.27 3.86
N GLY A 67 -8.41 -10.01 2.92
CA GLY A 67 -9.12 -10.47 1.73
C GLY A 67 -10.32 -11.35 2.12
N TYR A 68 -10.13 -12.31 3.02
CA TYR A 68 -11.21 -13.13 3.55
C TYR A 68 -12.25 -12.32 4.35
N LEU A 69 -11.82 -11.33 5.15
CA LEU A 69 -12.74 -10.49 5.93
C LEU A 69 -13.56 -9.51 5.08
N SER A 70 -13.08 -9.17 3.89
CA SER A 70 -13.72 -8.19 3.00
C SER A 70 -14.67 -8.83 1.98
N ASP A 71 -14.61 -10.15 1.81
CA ASP A 71 -15.54 -10.93 1.00
C ASP A 71 -16.83 -11.22 1.81
#